data_AF-M4RLH4-F1
#
_entry.id   AF-M4RLH4-F1
#
_cell.length_a   1.000
_cell.length_b   1.000
_cell.length_c   1.000
_cell.angle_alpha   90.00
_cell.angle_beta   90.00
_cell.angle_gamma   90.00
#
_symmetry.space_group_name_H-M   'P 1'
#
loop_
_entity.id
_entity.type
_entity.pdbx_description
1 polymer ?
#
loop_
_entity_poly.entity_id
_entity_poly.type
_entity_poly.pdbx_seq_one_letter_code
_entity_poly.pdbx_strand_id
1 'polypeptide(L)'
;MLKGYPEAISVSLDSQAEYDFLPDTKSLVDTLFLADRGYYKLSYLESIDTAGGFYLVRTTDNPIVVAAFSRHDKVLKRLLPKKQKDVKAYSP
;
A
#
# COMPACT_ATOMS: atom_id res chain seq x y z
N MET A 1 4.43 -18.80 17.07
CA MET A 1 5.64 -19.38 16.45
C MET A 1 5.76 -18.76 15.07
N LEU A 2 6.71 -17.86 14.83
CA LEU A 2 6.91 -17.27 13.50
C LEU A 2 7.57 -18.33 12.61
N LYS A 3 6.78 -18.94 11.73
CA LYS A 3 7.29 -19.83 10.70
C LYS A 3 7.94 -18.95 9.63
N GLY A 4 9.27 -18.88 9.61
CA GLY A 4 10.03 -18.13 8.61
C GLY A 4 10.01 -18.77 7.21
N TYR A 5 8.97 -19.53 6.88
CA TYR A 5 8.81 -20.24 5.62
C TYR A 5 7.54 -19.74 4.93
N PRO A 6 7.57 -19.52 3.61
CA PRO A 6 6.38 -19.14 2.87
C PRO A 6 5.32 -20.23 2.98
N GLU A 7 4.07 -19.83 3.18
CA GLU A 7 2.93 -20.75 3.26
C GLU A 7 2.51 -21.26 1.87
N ALA A 8 2.60 -20.39 0.86
CA ALA A 8 2.35 -20.73 -0.54
C ALA A 8 3.27 -19.94 -1.46
N ILE A 9 3.71 -20.56 -2.56
CA ILE A 9 4.46 -19.91 -3.64
C ILE A 9 3.77 -20.31 -4.95
N SER A 10 3.51 -19.32 -5.80
CA SER A 10 3.02 -19.53 -7.17
C SER A 10 4.07 -19.01 -8.15
N VAL A 11 4.24 -19.71 -9.27
CA VAL A 11 5.14 -19.33 -10.36
C VAL A 11 4.34 -19.29 -11.64
N SER A 12 4.43 -18.18 -12.37
CA SER A 12 3.71 -17.94 -13.62
C SER A 12 4.67 -17.68 -14.78
N LEU A 13 4.12 -17.71 -15.99
CA LEU A 13 4.84 -17.34 -17.21
C LEU A 13 5.05 -15.83 -17.24
N ASP A 14 6.20 -15.40 -17.76
CA ASP A 14 6.58 -13.97 -17.91
C ASP A 14 5.59 -13.18 -18.79
N SER A 15 4.81 -13.87 -19.63
CA SER A 15 3.80 -13.25 -20.49
C SER A 15 2.51 -12.86 -19.78
N GLN A 16 2.29 -13.30 -18.53
CA GLN A 16 1.08 -12.98 -17.76
C GLN A 16 1.26 -11.68 -16.99
N ALA A 17 0.20 -10.88 -16.91
CA ALA A 17 0.25 -9.64 -16.17
C ALA A 17 0.24 -9.93 -14.65
N GLU A 18 1.03 -9.18 -13.88
CA GLU A 18 1.06 -9.31 -12.42
C GLU A 18 -0.34 -9.16 -11.79
N TYR A 19 -1.21 -8.33 -12.37
CA TYR A 19 -2.59 -8.13 -11.90
C TYR A 19 -3.45 -9.40 -11.91
N ASP A 20 -3.13 -10.39 -12.74
CA ASP A 20 -3.89 -11.64 -12.83
C ASP A 20 -3.71 -12.51 -11.56
N PHE A 21 -2.73 -12.20 -10.72
CA PHE A 21 -2.41 -12.91 -9.48
C PHE A 21 -2.86 -12.17 -8.22
N LEU A 22 -3.63 -11.10 -8.35
CA LEU A 22 -4.18 -10.41 -7.19
C LEU A 22 -5.14 -11.35 -6.44
N PRO A 23 -4.95 -11.55 -5.12
CA PRO A 23 -5.85 -12.40 -4.34
C PRO A 23 -7.26 -11.80 -4.27
N ASP A 24 -8.24 -12.61 -3.90
CA ASP A 24 -9.57 -12.10 -3.58
C ASP A 24 -9.48 -11.14 -2.38
N THR A 25 -10.09 -9.97 -2.46
CA THR A 25 -10.08 -9.00 -1.35
C THR A 25 -10.75 -9.57 -0.11
N LYS A 26 -11.71 -10.49 -0.27
CA LYS A 26 -12.36 -11.19 0.85
C LYS A 26 -11.41 -12.10 1.63
N SER A 27 -10.31 -12.56 1.03
CA SER A 27 -9.28 -13.33 1.74
C SER A 27 -8.27 -12.46 2.46
N LEU A 28 -8.39 -11.13 2.39
CA LEU A 28 -7.44 -10.17 2.97
C LEU A 28 -7.97 -9.46 4.23
N VAL A 29 -9.08 -9.91 4.82
CA VAL A 29 -9.60 -9.38 6.09
C VAL A 29 -8.53 -9.54 7.19
N ASP A 30 -8.30 -8.49 7.98
CA ASP A 30 -7.28 -8.44 9.04
C ASP A 30 -5.87 -8.87 8.57
N THR A 31 -5.59 -8.70 7.28
CA THR A 31 -4.37 -9.18 6.62
C THR A 31 -3.64 -8.02 5.95
N LEU A 32 -2.31 -8.01 6.03
CA LEU A 32 -1.46 -7.04 5.34
C LEU A 32 -1.04 -7.59 3.96
N PHE A 33 -1.56 -6.97 2.90
CA PHE A 33 -1.14 -7.20 1.53
C PHE A 33 0.15 -6.41 1.21
N LEU A 34 1.20 -7.11 0.80
CA LEU A 34 2.49 -6.54 0.42
C LEU A 34 2.72 -6.76 -1.08
N ALA A 35 2.96 -5.70 -1.84
CA ALA A 35 3.10 -5.84 -3.28
C ALA A 35 4.06 -4.84 -3.94
N ASP A 36 4.57 -5.24 -5.10
CA ASP A 36 5.40 -4.40 -5.95
C ASP A 36 4.55 -3.55 -6.93
N ARG A 37 5.20 -2.69 -7.71
CA ARG A 37 4.61 -1.69 -8.59
C ARG A 37 3.71 -2.27 -9.66
N GLY A 38 4.00 -3.46 -10.21
CA GLY A 38 3.12 -4.03 -11.24
C GLY A 38 1.82 -4.63 -10.67
N TYR A 39 1.67 -4.67 -9.35
CA TYR A 39 0.41 -4.99 -8.65
C TYR A 39 -0.36 -3.73 -8.19
N TYR A 40 0.15 -2.53 -8.47
CA TYR A 40 -0.47 -1.29 -8.02
C TYR A 40 -1.72 -0.95 -8.84
N LYS A 41 -2.90 -1.06 -8.22
CA LYS A 41 -4.18 -0.64 -8.81
C LYS A 41 -5.08 0.00 -7.75
N LEU A 42 -5.33 1.30 -7.88
CA LEU A 42 -6.10 2.07 -6.89
C LEU A 42 -7.45 1.45 -6.54
N SER A 43 -8.24 1.02 -7.54
CA SER A 43 -9.54 0.41 -7.31
C SER A 43 -9.46 -0.90 -6.50
N TYR A 44 -8.34 -1.62 -6.63
CA TYR A 44 -8.11 -2.85 -5.87
C TYR A 44 -7.70 -2.54 -4.43
N LEU A 45 -6.85 -1.54 -4.21
CA LEU A 45 -6.50 -1.08 -2.85
C LEU A 45 -7.72 -0.57 -2.09
N GLU A 46 -8.62 0.15 -2.76
CA GLU A 46 -9.92 0.55 -2.19
C GLU A 46 -10.80 -0.66 -1.85
N SER A 47 -10.77 -1.70 -2.68
CA SER A 47 -11.49 -2.95 -2.42
C SER A 47 -10.91 -3.72 -1.22
N ILE A 48 -9.59 -3.68 -1.00
CA ILE A 48 -8.94 -4.23 0.20
C ILE A 48 -9.39 -3.46 1.45
N ASP A 49 -9.32 -2.14 1.41
CA ASP A 49 -9.71 -1.26 2.52
C ASP A 49 -11.18 -1.48 2.91
N THR A 50 -12.07 -1.53 1.90
CA THR A 50 -13.50 -1.81 2.09
C THR A 50 -13.76 -3.19 2.71
N ALA A 51 -12.91 -4.17 2.42
CA ALA A 51 -12.99 -5.51 3.00
C ALA A 51 -12.41 -5.59 4.43
N GLY A 52 -11.80 -4.53 4.96
CA GLY A 52 -11.13 -4.53 6.27
C GLY A 52 -9.72 -5.12 6.23
N GLY A 53 -9.08 -5.15 5.07
CA GLY A 53 -7.68 -5.50 4.92
C GLY A 53 -6.75 -4.27 4.98
N PHE A 54 -5.45 -4.54 5.01
CA PHE A 54 -4.40 -3.53 4.99
C PHE A 54 -3.49 -3.73 3.80
N TYR A 55 -2.80 -2.68 3.33
CA TYR A 55 -1.87 -2.79 2.21
C TYR A 55 -0.62 -1.92 2.35
N LEU A 56 0.50 -2.40 1.83
CA LEU A 56 1.70 -1.63 1.57
C LEU A 56 2.25 -2.01 0.19
N VAL A 57 2.22 -1.03 -0.72
CA VAL A 57 2.52 -1.25 -2.14
C VAL A 57 3.56 -0.25 -2.62
N ARG A 58 4.54 -0.73 -3.39
CA ARG A 58 5.49 0.16 -4.07
C ARG A 58 4.77 0.87 -5.21
N THR A 59 4.81 2.20 -5.24
CA THR A 59 4.22 3.00 -6.33
C THR A 59 5.17 4.11 -6.77
N THR A 60 4.98 4.59 -8.01
CA THR A 60 5.65 5.79 -8.54
C THR A 60 4.77 7.04 -8.42
N ASP A 61 3.57 6.89 -7.88
CA ASP A 61 2.66 8.00 -7.70
C ASP A 61 3.19 8.97 -6.66
N ASN A 62 2.85 10.25 -6.86
CA ASN A 62 3.23 11.33 -5.98
C ASN A 62 1.95 12.01 -5.46
N PRO A 63 1.26 11.36 -4.51
CA PRO A 63 -0.06 11.78 -4.05
C PRO A 63 0.00 13.11 -3.29
N ILE A 64 -1.16 13.76 -3.18
CA ILE A 64 -1.35 14.92 -2.32
C ILE A 64 -1.55 14.43 -0.90
N VAL A 65 -0.85 15.04 0.05
CA VAL A 65 -1.06 14.75 1.47
C VAL A 65 -2.35 15.42 1.92
N VAL A 66 -3.31 14.62 2.39
CA VAL A 66 -4.62 15.06 2.90
C VAL A 66 -4.68 15.15 4.42
N ALA A 67 -3.83 14.40 5.11
CA ALA A 67 -3.68 14.44 6.57
C ALA A 67 -2.23 14.14 6.96
N ALA A 68 -1.75 14.77 8.03
CA ALA A 68 -0.41 14.56 8.56
C ALA A 68 -0.39 14.82 10.08
N PHE A 69 0.24 13.91 10.82
CA PHE A 69 0.26 13.94 12.29
C PHE A 69 1.69 13.78 12.81
N SER A 70 2.00 14.45 13.92
CA SER A 70 3.25 14.25 14.67
C SER A 70 3.16 13.03 15.60
N ARG A 71 4.28 12.64 16.22
CA ARG A 71 4.33 11.61 17.27
C ARG A 71 3.38 11.88 18.45
N HIS A 72 2.97 13.13 18.67
CA HIS A 72 2.04 13.53 19.73
C HIS A 72 0.63 13.84 19.20
N ASP A 73 0.24 13.20 18.08
CA ASP A 73 -1.05 13.36 17.40
C ASP A 73 -1.42 14.78 16.94
N LYS A 74 -0.50 15.74 17.05
CA LYS A 74 -0.71 17.11 16.55
C LYS A 74 -0.72 17.13 15.02
N VAL A 75 -1.71 17.80 14.44
CA VAL A 75 -1.85 18.00 12.99
C VAL A 75 -0.71 18.88 12.44
N LEU A 76 -0.03 18.37 11.41
CA LEU A 76 1.06 19.06 10.72
C LEU A 76 0.55 19.84 9.51
N LYS A 77 -0.17 20.93 9.75
CA LYS A 77 -0.79 21.77 8.71
C LYS A 77 0.17 22.21 7.60
N ARG A 78 1.46 22.42 7.93
CA ARG A 78 2.52 22.81 6.96
C ARG A 78 2.76 21.81 5.83
N LEU A 79 2.32 20.56 6.01
CA LEU A 79 2.49 19.48 5.03
C LEU A 79 1.27 19.33 4.13
N LEU A 80 0.18 20.05 4.40
CA LEU A 80 -1.07 19.99 3.65
C LEU A 80 -1.25 21.27 2.80
N PRO A 81 -1.75 21.20 1.55
CA PRO A 81 -1.92 20.02 0.70
C PRO A 81 -0.69 19.83 -0.22
N LYS A 82 0.48 19.51 0.34
CA LYS A 82 1.70 19.34 -0.47
C LYS A 82 1.72 17.98 -1.15
N LYS A 83 2.46 17.86 -2.26
CA LYS A 83 2.74 16.54 -2.83
C LYS A 83 3.73 15.79 -1.94
N GLN A 84 3.62 14.46 -1.90
CA GLN A 84 4.46 13.60 -1.06
C GLN A 84 5.97 13.86 -1.24
N LYS A 85 6.43 14.08 -2.48
CA LYS A 85 7.83 14.43 -2.75
C LYS A 85 8.27 15.76 -2.12
N ASP A 86 7.35 16.72 -1.99
CA ASP A 86 7.63 18.06 -1.46
C ASP A 86 7.69 18.06 0.07
N VAL A 87 7.19 17.00 0.73
CA VAL A 87 7.29 16.82 2.19
C VAL A 87 8.72 16.53 2.63
N LYS A 88 9.53 15.84 1.81
CA LYS A 88 10.91 15.46 2.16
C LYS A 88 11.82 16.66 2.44
N ALA A 89 11.54 17.81 1.82
CA ALA A 89 12.26 19.06 2.07
C ALA A 89 12.02 19.65 3.48
N TYR A 90 11.12 19.06 4.28
CA TYR A 90 10.65 19.61 5.55
C TYR A 90 10.87 18.68 6.75
N SER A 91 11.59 17.57 6.59
CA SER A 91 12.01 16.74 7.72
C SER A 91 13.20 17.42 8.42
N PRO A 92 13.12 17.69 9.74
CA PRO A 92 14.28 18.11 10.53
C PRO A 92 15.34 17.01 10.60
#